data_AF-A0A7C5H3D0-F1
#
_entry.id   AF-A0A7C5H3D0-F1
#
_cell.length_a   1.000
_cell.length_b   1.000
_cell.length_c   1.000
_cell.angle_alpha   90.00
_cell.angle_beta   90.00
_cell.angle_gamma   90.00
#
_symmetry.space_group_name_H-M   'P 1'
#
loop_
_entity.id
_entity.type
_entity.pdbx_description
1 polymer ?
#
loop_
_entity_poly.entity_id
_entity_poly.type
_entity_poly.pdbx_seq_one_letter_code
_entity_poly.pdbx_strand_id
1 'polypeptide(L)'
;DKLLHELASRGDQGFVIGELTEGPPAKIILTTQAKKFRAYSMLGYYNTDMNTNPNVSDQKCCCGNGTSSTTGSQALTSQKIYVDFLKSVASAGVLNPKTKELILLALVIMARCEPCLQAHYKKAIQMGISQAEIDEVAWCAIAMGGAPVMMFYNEFKKKFENGELTNAPSACC
;
A
#
# COMPACT_ATOMS: atom_id res chain seq x y z
N ASP A 1 38.08 17.53 -11.26
CA ASP A 1 38.14 17.82 -12.71
C ASP A 1 37.21 16.95 -13.55
N LYS A 2 37.20 15.61 -13.39
CA LYS A 2 36.26 14.73 -14.12
C LYS A 2 34.79 15.15 -14.02
N LEU A 3 34.35 15.56 -12.83
CA LEU A 3 32.96 15.99 -12.61
C LEU A 3 32.63 17.33 -13.31
N LEU A 4 33.56 18.27 -13.35
CA LEU A 4 33.37 19.54 -14.07
C LEU A 4 33.34 19.31 -15.59
N HIS A 5 34.17 18.40 -16.09
CA HIS A 5 34.12 17.97 -17.48
C HIS A 5 32.78 17.29 -17.82
N GLU A 6 32.24 16.44 -16.93
CA GLU A 6 30.91 15.86 -17.12
C GLU A 6 29.79 16.90 -17.12
N LEU A 7 29.80 17.87 -16.21
CA LEU A 7 28.80 18.94 -16.20
C LEU A 7 28.88 19.80 -17.47
N ALA A 8 30.09 20.15 -17.90
CA ALA A 8 30.31 20.87 -19.15
C ALA A 8 29.83 20.06 -20.36
N SER A 9 30.07 18.75 -20.40
CA SER A 9 29.56 17.86 -21.48
C SER A 9 28.04 17.79 -21.55
N ARG A 10 27.36 18.07 -20.43
CA ARG A 10 25.89 18.13 -20.33
C ARG A 10 25.34 19.54 -20.60
N GLY A 11 26.21 20.52 -20.86
CA GLY A 11 25.85 21.91 -21.12
C GLY A 11 25.50 22.71 -19.86
N ASP A 12 25.75 22.16 -18.67
CA ASP A 12 25.45 22.81 -17.40
C ASP A 12 26.64 23.68 -16.95
N GLN A 13 26.40 24.99 -16.85
CA GLN A 13 27.38 25.95 -16.35
C GLN A 13 27.36 25.91 -14.81
N GLY A 14 28.30 25.18 -14.22
CA GLY A 14 28.50 25.09 -12.77
C GLY A 14 29.64 25.97 -12.27
N PHE A 15 29.53 26.46 -11.03
CA PHE A 15 30.58 27.25 -10.37
C PHE A 15 30.87 26.70 -8.97
N VAL A 16 32.14 26.78 -8.55
CA VAL A 16 32.62 26.30 -7.24
C VAL A 16 32.59 27.46 -6.25
N ILE A 17 31.85 27.32 -5.15
CA ILE A 17 31.72 28.37 -4.12
C ILE A 17 32.53 28.10 -2.86
N GLY A 18 32.98 26.86 -2.66
CA GLY A 18 33.73 26.49 -1.47
C GLY A 18 34.14 25.03 -1.43
N GLU A 19 35.01 24.72 -0.47
CA GLU A 19 35.54 23.39 -0.18
C GLU A 19 35.25 23.05 1.28
N LEU A 20 34.84 21.80 1.55
CA LEU A 20 34.67 21.33 2.92
C LEU A 20 36.04 21.05 3.53
N THR A 21 36.38 21.81 4.56
CA THR A 21 37.67 21.72 5.27
C THR A 21 37.66 20.65 6.36
N GLU A 22 36.49 20.14 6.77
CA GLU A 22 36.35 19.07 7.75
C GLU A 22 35.64 17.87 7.11
N GLY A 23 36.30 16.70 7.15
CA GLY A 23 35.83 15.46 6.51
C GLY A 23 36.60 15.09 5.23
N PRO A 24 36.15 14.08 4.47
CA PRO A 24 36.78 13.72 3.20
C PRO A 24 36.70 14.89 2.20
N PRO A 25 37.75 15.11 1.38
CA PRO A 25 37.84 16.30 0.53
C PRO A 25 36.66 16.37 -0.43
N ALA A 26 35.80 17.37 -0.24
CA ALA A 26 34.58 17.55 -1.01
C ALA A 26 34.41 19.02 -1.41
N LYS A 27 33.91 19.25 -2.63
CA LYS A 27 33.66 20.59 -3.18
C LYS A 27 32.17 20.84 -3.32
N ILE A 28 31.73 22.04 -2.96
CA ILE A 28 30.33 22.48 -3.09
C ILE A 28 30.18 23.18 -4.44
N ILE A 29 29.33 22.61 -5.31
CA ILE A 29 29.09 23.11 -6.67
C ILE A 29 27.60 23.40 -6.83
N LEU A 30 27.29 24.60 -7.29
CA LEU A 30 25.93 25.00 -7.67
C LEU A 30 25.81 24.98 -9.19
N THR A 31 24.70 24.41 -9.67
CA THR A 31 24.30 24.49 -11.08
C THR A 31 23.13 25.46 -11.21
N THR A 32 23.14 26.21 -12.31
CA THR A 32 22.10 27.20 -12.63
C THR A 32 20.83 26.55 -13.22
N GLN A 33 20.88 25.27 -13.59
CA GLN A 33 19.71 24.52 -14.06
C GLN A 33 19.21 23.53 -13.00
N ALA A 34 17.99 23.75 -12.50
CA ALA A 34 17.31 22.84 -11.59
C ALA A 34 16.76 21.61 -12.35
N LYS A 35 17.59 20.57 -12.52
CA LYS A 35 17.10 19.22 -12.83
C LYS A 35 17.25 18.35 -11.57
N LYS A 36 16.16 17.65 -11.20
CA LYS A 36 16.03 16.82 -9.99
C LYS A 36 17.30 16.01 -9.74
N PHE A 37 18.07 16.40 -8.73
CA PHE A 37 19.24 15.66 -8.27
C PHE A 37 18.74 14.39 -7.58
N ARG A 38 18.83 13.25 -8.27
CA ARG A 38 18.51 11.94 -7.69
C ARG A 38 19.66 11.57 -6.75
N ALA A 39 19.54 11.97 -5.48
CA ALA A 39 20.47 11.59 -4.44
C ALA A 39 20.51 10.06 -4.32
N TYR A 40 21.67 9.47 -4.56
CA TYR A 40 21.93 8.07 -4.23
C TYR A 40 22.09 7.97 -2.71
N SER A 41 21.02 7.62 -2.00
CA SER A 41 21.13 7.04 -0.67
C SER A 41 21.29 5.53 -0.81
N MET A 42 22.35 4.97 -0.23
CA MET A 42 22.68 3.54 -0.22
C MET A 42 21.73 2.68 0.65
N LEU A 43 20.42 2.93 0.62
CA LEU A 43 19.40 2.11 1.28
C LEU A 43 18.16 2.05 0.37
N GLY A 44 18.21 1.17 -0.63
CA GLY A 44 17.14 1.02 -1.63
C GLY A 44 17.12 -0.39 -2.21
N TYR A 45 16.71 -1.36 -1.40
CA TYR A 45 16.45 -2.73 -1.83
C TYR A 45 15.05 -2.79 -2.49
N TYR A 46 14.91 -2.23 -3.69
CA TYR A 46 13.86 -2.60 -4.66
C TYR A 46 14.22 -1.96 -6.01
N ASN A 47 14.80 -2.74 -6.91
CA ASN A 47 15.02 -2.30 -8.29
C ASN A 47 13.71 -2.44 -9.07
N THR A 48 13.32 -1.37 -9.76
CA THR A 48 12.36 -1.44 -10.86
C THR A 48 13.04 -0.84 -12.07
N ASP A 49 13.91 -1.64 -12.66
CA ASP A 49 14.59 -1.35 -13.91
C ASP A 49 14.44 -2.58 -14.80
N MET A 50 13.19 -2.88 -15.15
CA MET A 50 12.91 -3.66 -16.36
C MET A 50 12.62 -2.70 -17.49
N ASN A 51 13.69 -2.15 -18.05
CA ASN A 51 13.74 -1.93 -19.49
C ASN A 51 15.19 -1.73 -19.91
N THR A 52 15.76 -2.72 -20.60
CA THR A 52 16.45 -2.41 -21.86
C THR A 52 16.50 -3.62 -22.79
N ASN A 53 16.07 -3.31 -24.02
CA ASN A 53 16.58 -3.78 -25.31
C ASN A 53 15.84 -4.93 -26.05
N PRO A 54 15.91 -4.94 -27.40
CA PRO A 54 14.72 -4.92 -28.24
C PRO A 54 14.89 -5.95 -29.37
N ASN A 55 14.54 -7.21 -29.14
CA ASN A 55 14.28 -8.21 -30.19
C ASN A 55 14.00 -9.54 -29.47
N VAL A 56 12.72 -9.79 -29.15
CA VAL A 56 12.23 -11.14 -28.95
C VAL A 56 10.98 -11.26 -29.80
N SER A 57 11.15 -11.95 -30.92
CA SER A 57 10.17 -12.14 -31.99
C SER A 57 9.06 -13.13 -31.65
N ASP A 58 8.94 -13.66 -30.43
CA ASP A 58 8.01 -14.77 -30.16
C ASP A 58 7.43 -14.79 -28.74
N GLN A 59 7.01 -13.63 -28.21
CA GLN A 59 6.15 -13.64 -27.02
C GLN A 59 4.71 -13.34 -27.41
N LYS A 60 4.02 -14.43 -27.71
CA LYS A 60 2.57 -14.57 -27.87
C LYS A 60 1.84 -13.68 -26.85
N CYS A 61 1.36 -12.55 -27.35
CA CYS A 61 0.53 -11.62 -26.60
C CYS A 61 -0.74 -12.35 -26.13
N CYS A 62 -1.21 -12.09 -24.91
CA CYS A 62 -2.44 -12.65 -24.31
C CYS A 62 -3.74 -12.29 -25.07
N CYS A 63 -3.66 -11.78 -26.30
CA CYS A 63 -4.76 -11.27 -27.08
C CYS A 63 -4.96 -12.12 -28.35
N GLY A 64 -5.87 -13.09 -28.27
CA GLY A 64 -6.47 -13.79 -29.42
C GLY A 64 -7.28 -15.00 -28.91
N ASN A 65 -8.59 -15.15 -29.12
CA ASN A 65 -9.46 -14.65 -30.18
C ASN A 65 -10.91 -14.45 -29.67
N GLY A 66 -11.58 -13.44 -30.23
CA GLY A 66 -12.94 -13.63 -30.78
C GLY A 66 -14.13 -13.09 -29.97
N THR A 67 -14.66 -11.96 -30.45
CA THR A 67 -16.07 -11.51 -30.42
C THR A 67 -16.69 -11.32 -29.03
N SER A 68 -16.97 -10.11 -28.54
CA SER A 68 -17.74 -9.04 -29.18
C SER A 68 -17.36 -7.67 -28.63
N SER A 69 -17.24 -6.70 -29.54
CA SER A 69 -17.22 -5.28 -29.24
C SER A 69 -18.52 -4.83 -28.58
N THR A 70 -18.42 -4.35 -27.35
CA THR A 70 -19.20 -3.20 -26.88
C THR A 70 -18.23 -2.28 -26.17
N THR A 71 -18.20 -1.02 -26.57
CA THR A 71 -17.46 0.08 -25.94
C THR A 71 -17.61 -0.01 -24.41
N GLY A 72 -16.61 -0.47 -23.66
CA GLY A 72 -16.91 -0.94 -22.30
C GLY A 72 -15.68 -1.19 -21.43
N SER A 73 -15.60 -0.45 -20.33
CA SER A 73 -14.60 -0.63 -19.29
C SER A 73 -14.64 -2.05 -18.73
N GLN A 74 -13.47 -2.69 -18.57
CA GLN A 74 -13.32 -3.99 -17.89
C GLN A 74 -13.60 -3.90 -16.37
N ALA A 75 -13.92 -2.71 -15.85
CA ALA A 75 -14.16 -2.47 -14.43
C ALA A 75 -15.24 -3.37 -13.82
N LEU A 76 -16.32 -3.68 -14.55
CA LEU A 76 -17.38 -4.56 -14.05
C LEU A 76 -16.88 -6.00 -13.84
N THR A 77 -16.08 -6.51 -14.78
CA THR A 77 -15.43 -7.82 -14.65
C THR A 77 -14.46 -7.83 -13.47
N SER A 78 -13.64 -6.79 -13.33
CA SER A 78 -12.70 -6.64 -12.22
C SER A 78 -13.41 -6.59 -10.87
N GLN A 79 -14.50 -5.83 -10.75
CA GLN A 79 -15.31 -5.73 -9.53
C GLN A 79 -15.89 -7.09 -9.15
N LYS A 80 -16.45 -7.82 -10.14
CA LYS A 80 -17.00 -9.15 -9.89
C LYS A 80 -15.95 -10.13 -9.36
N ILE A 81 -14.79 -10.18 -10.01
CA ILE A 81 -13.70 -11.07 -9.60
C ILE A 81 -13.23 -10.74 -8.19
N TYR A 82 -13.12 -9.44 -7.85
CA TYR A 82 -12.73 -9.01 -6.51
C TYR A 82 -13.73 -9.47 -5.44
N VAL A 83 -15.04 -9.32 -5.69
CA VAL A 83 -16.08 -9.78 -4.77
C VAL A 83 -16.02 -11.30 -4.58
N ASP A 84 -15.84 -12.05 -5.66
CA ASP A 84 -15.71 -13.51 -5.60
C ASP A 84 -14.43 -13.95 -4.87
N PHE A 85 -13.32 -13.20 -5.02
CA PHE A 85 -12.10 -13.38 -4.24
C PHE A 85 -12.32 -13.15 -2.74
N LEU A 86 -12.98 -12.04 -2.35
CA LEU A 86 -13.26 -11.75 -0.93
C LEU A 86 -14.09 -12.86 -0.26
N LYS A 87 -15.08 -13.40 -0.97
CA LYS A 87 -15.86 -14.55 -0.50
C LYS A 87 -15.00 -15.80 -0.30
N SER A 88 -14.10 -16.08 -1.24
CA SER A 88 -13.18 -17.22 -1.14
C SER A 88 -12.24 -17.09 0.05
N VAL A 89 -11.70 -15.89 0.32
CA VAL A 89 -10.81 -15.64 1.47
C VAL A 89 -11.55 -15.90 2.78
N ALA A 90 -12.79 -15.42 2.90
CA ALA A 90 -13.62 -15.57 4.11
C ALA A 90 -14.20 -16.98 4.31
N SER A 91 -14.19 -17.83 3.29
CA SER A 91 -14.74 -19.19 3.35
C SER A 91 -13.88 -20.12 4.23
N ALA A 92 -14.50 -21.15 4.82
CA ALA A 92 -13.77 -22.16 5.58
C ALA A 92 -12.73 -22.89 4.71
N GLY A 93 -11.62 -23.29 5.31
CA GLY A 93 -10.60 -24.11 4.67
C GLY A 93 -9.74 -24.79 5.73
N VAL A 94 -8.41 -24.77 5.56
CA VAL A 94 -7.46 -25.25 6.59
C VAL A 94 -7.62 -24.45 7.90
N LEU A 95 -7.84 -23.13 7.78
CA LEU A 95 -8.23 -22.29 8.92
C LEU A 95 -9.74 -22.25 9.04
N ASN A 96 -10.21 -22.37 10.29
CA ASN A 96 -11.62 -22.23 10.59
C ASN A 96 -12.09 -20.77 10.32
N PRO A 97 -13.41 -20.56 10.11
CA PRO A 97 -13.96 -19.23 9.85
C PRO A 97 -13.67 -18.20 10.95
N LYS A 98 -13.69 -18.61 12.23
CA LYS A 98 -13.44 -17.72 13.39
C LYS A 98 -12.03 -17.15 13.35
N THR A 99 -11.02 -18.00 13.15
CA THR A 99 -9.61 -17.62 13.04
C THR A 99 -9.39 -16.70 11.85
N LYS A 100 -9.99 -17.00 10.69
CA LYS A 100 -9.91 -16.10 9.53
C LYS A 100 -10.51 -14.74 9.81
N GLU A 101 -11.64 -14.68 10.50
CA GLU A 101 -12.28 -13.42 10.86
C GLU A 101 -11.41 -12.59 11.81
N LEU A 102 -10.78 -13.22 12.81
CA LEU A 102 -9.83 -12.53 13.72
C LEU A 102 -8.62 -11.96 12.96
N ILE A 103 -8.09 -12.71 11.98
CA ILE A 103 -6.98 -12.23 11.13
C ILE A 103 -7.44 -11.02 10.30
N LEU A 104 -8.60 -11.12 9.65
CA LEU A 104 -9.15 -10.02 8.85
C LEU A 104 -9.40 -8.78 9.71
N LEU A 105 -9.90 -8.97 10.93
CA LEU A 105 -10.13 -7.89 11.89
C LEU A 105 -8.82 -7.16 12.25
N ALA A 106 -7.75 -7.90 12.54
CA ALA A 106 -6.43 -7.29 12.79
C ALA A 106 -5.92 -6.47 11.58
N LEU A 107 -6.05 -7.02 10.37
CA LEU A 107 -5.59 -6.35 9.14
C LEU A 107 -6.38 -5.06 8.88
N VAL A 108 -7.68 -5.08 9.14
CA VAL A 108 -8.55 -3.93 8.98
C VAL A 108 -8.25 -2.84 10.01
N ILE A 109 -7.99 -3.22 11.26
CA ILE A 109 -7.54 -2.29 12.31
C ILE A 109 -6.21 -1.64 11.91
N MET A 110 -5.27 -2.42 11.41
CA MET A 110 -3.98 -1.93 10.92
C MET A 110 -4.14 -0.97 9.72
N ALA A 111 -5.02 -1.30 8.79
CA ALA A 111 -5.33 -0.48 7.62
C ALA A 111 -6.11 0.81 7.97
N ARG A 112 -6.69 0.89 9.17
CA ARG A 112 -7.50 2.02 9.65
C ARG A 112 -8.70 2.33 8.73
N CYS A 113 -9.33 1.28 8.19
CA CYS A 113 -10.54 1.41 7.37
C CYS A 113 -11.79 1.29 8.25
N GLU A 114 -12.39 2.42 8.64
CA GLU A 114 -13.61 2.45 9.47
C GLU A 114 -14.78 1.61 8.91
N PRO A 115 -15.17 1.72 7.62
CA PRO A 115 -16.29 0.93 7.11
C PRO A 115 -15.97 -0.58 7.06
N CYS A 116 -14.72 -0.94 6.76
CA CYS A 116 -14.27 -2.32 6.82
C CYS A 116 -14.32 -2.84 8.26
N LEU A 117 -13.89 -2.02 9.23
CA LEU A 117 -13.86 -2.39 10.64
C LEU A 117 -15.28 -2.62 11.14
N GLN A 118 -16.22 -1.74 10.79
CA GLN A 118 -17.62 -1.92 11.12
C GLN A 118 -18.19 -3.25 10.59
N ALA A 119 -17.90 -3.62 9.34
CA ALA A 119 -18.39 -4.86 8.74
C ALA A 119 -17.84 -6.10 9.45
N HIS A 120 -16.51 -6.16 9.63
CA HIS A 120 -15.84 -7.30 10.29
C HIS A 120 -16.13 -7.37 11.79
N TYR A 121 -16.27 -6.23 12.47
CA TYR A 121 -16.62 -6.19 13.89
C TYR A 121 -18.05 -6.70 14.14
N LYS A 122 -19.03 -6.28 13.32
CA LYS A 122 -20.41 -6.81 13.41
C LYS A 122 -20.43 -8.31 13.11
N LYS A 123 -19.68 -8.76 12.09
CA LYS A 123 -19.57 -10.19 11.75
C LYS A 123 -18.93 -11.00 12.88
N ALA A 124 -17.87 -10.49 13.51
CA ALA A 124 -17.23 -11.13 14.66
C ALA A 124 -18.22 -11.35 15.82
N ILE A 125 -19.00 -10.31 16.17
CA ILE A 125 -20.03 -10.42 17.21
C ILE A 125 -21.10 -11.46 16.83
N GLN A 126 -21.58 -11.45 15.57
CA GLN A 126 -22.55 -12.43 15.08
C GLN A 126 -22.02 -13.87 15.11
N MET A 127 -20.71 -14.05 14.97
CA MET A 127 -20.03 -15.34 15.10
C MET A 127 -19.79 -15.76 16.57
N GLY A 128 -20.21 -14.95 17.54
CA GLY A 128 -20.03 -15.23 18.96
C GLY A 128 -18.60 -14.99 19.46
N ILE A 129 -17.80 -14.20 18.73
CA ILE A 129 -16.48 -13.77 19.19
C ILE A 129 -16.69 -12.77 20.33
N SER A 130 -16.05 -13.01 21.46
CA SER A 130 -16.20 -12.16 22.64
C SER A 130 -15.48 -10.82 22.46
N GLN A 131 -15.94 -9.79 23.18
CA GLN A 131 -15.27 -8.49 23.19
C GLN A 131 -13.80 -8.59 23.64
N ALA A 132 -13.50 -9.50 24.58
CA ALA A 132 -12.14 -9.74 25.06
C ALA A 132 -11.24 -10.29 23.94
N GLU A 133 -11.72 -11.25 23.15
CA GLU A 133 -10.98 -11.78 21.99
C GLU A 133 -10.73 -10.68 20.94
N ILE A 134 -11.72 -9.80 20.70
CA ILE A 134 -11.57 -8.67 19.78
C ILE A 134 -10.54 -7.67 20.30
N ASP A 135 -10.57 -7.35 21.59
CA ASP A 135 -9.61 -6.44 22.22
C ASP A 135 -8.19 -7.03 22.18
N GLU A 136 -7.99 -8.33 22.39
CA GLU A 136 -6.68 -8.99 22.24
C GLU A 136 -6.14 -8.86 20.80
N VAL A 137 -6.98 -9.12 19.80
CA VAL A 137 -6.62 -8.96 18.38
C VAL A 137 -6.26 -7.51 18.06
N ALA A 138 -7.04 -6.55 18.58
CA ALA A 138 -6.76 -5.13 18.41
C ALA A 138 -5.40 -4.75 19.02
N TRP A 139 -5.08 -5.25 20.22
CA TRP A 139 -3.79 -4.99 20.85
C TRP A 139 -2.61 -5.65 20.12
N CYS A 140 -2.80 -6.81 19.49
CA CYS A 140 -1.81 -7.37 18.57
C CYS A 140 -1.57 -6.43 17.37
N ALA A 141 -2.62 -5.87 16.77
CA ALA A 141 -2.48 -4.91 15.68
C ALA A 141 -1.83 -3.60 16.14
N ILE A 142 -2.18 -3.11 17.34
CA ILE A 142 -1.60 -1.91 17.96
C ILE A 142 -0.12 -2.10 18.27
N ALA A 143 0.31 -3.28 18.72
CA ALA A 143 1.72 -3.57 18.96
C ALA A 143 2.59 -3.35 17.71
N MET A 144 2.03 -3.61 16.52
CA MET A 144 2.72 -3.40 15.24
C MET A 144 2.50 -1.99 14.67
N GLY A 145 1.31 -1.42 14.85
CA GLY A 145 0.91 -0.14 14.27
C GLY A 145 1.11 1.10 15.14
N GLY A 146 1.43 0.92 16.42
CA GLY A 146 1.68 1.97 17.39
C GLY A 146 0.46 2.84 17.73
N ALA A 147 0.75 4.05 18.22
CA ALA A 147 -0.26 5.00 18.68
C ALA A 147 -1.36 5.35 17.65
N PRO A 148 -1.08 5.53 16.34
CA PRO A 148 -2.12 5.83 15.36
C PRO A 148 -3.20 4.74 15.26
N VAL A 149 -2.81 3.47 15.36
CA VAL A 149 -3.75 2.34 15.32
C VAL A 149 -4.55 2.26 16.62
N MET A 150 -3.91 2.55 17.77
CA MET A 150 -4.59 2.61 19.06
C MET A 150 -5.68 3.68 19.09
N MET A 151 -5.36 4.90 18.63
CA MET A 151 -6.32 6.00 18.60
C MET A 151 -7.51 5.67 17.70
N PHE A 152 -7.24 5.13 16.51
CA PHE A 152 -8.28 4.68 15.57
C PHE A 152 -9.22 3.64 16.19
N TYR A 153 -8.66 2.59 16.81
CA TYR A 153 -9.46 1.53 17.44
C TYR A 153 -10.32 2.06 18.60
N ASN A 154 -9.73 2.88 19.47
CA ASN A 154 -10.44 3.45 20.61
C ASN A 154 -11.58 4.39 20.19
N GLU A 155 -11.36 5.19 19.14
CA GLU A 155 -12.40 6.06 18.58
C GLU A 155 -13.55 5.22 17.99
N PHE A 156 -13.22 4.20 17.19
CA PHE A 156 -14.22 3.28 16.65
C PHE A 156 -15.03 2.61 17.76
N LYS A 157 -14.37 2.07 18.80
CA LYS A 157 -15.02 1.40 19.93
C LYS A 157 -16.01 2.33 20.63
N LYS A 158 -15.61 3.57 20.90
CA LYS A 158 -16.48 4.61 21.47
C LYS A 158 -17.70 4.90 20.60
N LYS A 159 -17.52 5.07 19.29
CA LYS A 159 -18.63 5.29 18.34
C LYS A 159 -19.60 4.10 18.30
N PHE A 160 -19.07 2.88 18.40
CA PHE A 160 -19.87 1.66 18.40
C PHE A 160 -20.71 1.53 19.68
N GLU A 161 -20.10 1.79 20.85
CA GLU A 161 -20.77 1.79 22.16
C GLU A 161 -21.86 2.87 22.27
N ASN A 162 -21.62 4.04 21.66
CA ASN A 162 -22.61 5.13 21.57
C ASN A 162 -23.77 4.83 20.59
N GLY A 163 -23.71 3.72 19.84
CA GLY A 163 -24.73 3.35 18.87
C GLY A 163 -24.70 4.12 17.54
N GLU A 164 -23.70 4.97 17.31
CA GLU A 164 -23.59 5.85 16.13
C GLU A 164 -23.41 5.05 14.82
N LEU A 165 -22.82 3.85 14.92
CA LEU A 165 -22.48 2.98 13.77
C LEU A 165 -23.54 1.89 13.50
N THR A 166 -24.70 1.93 14.16
CA THR A 166 -25.73 0.88 14.06
C THR A 166 -26.56 0.96 12.76
N ASN A 167 -26.69 2.14 12.16
CA ASN A 167 -27.65 2.40 11.06
C ASN A 167 -27.06 2.61 9.66
N ALA A 168 -25.74 2.48 9.46
CA ALA A 168 -25.19 2.59 8.11
C ALA A 168 -25.42 1.28 7.33
N PRO A 169 -26.00 1.32 6.11
CA PRO A 169 -26.15 0.13 5.29
C PRO A 169 -24.77 -0.48 5.07
N SER A 170 -24.63 -1.77 5.38
CA SER A 170 -23.42 -2.57 5.13
C SER A 170 -23.24 -2.85 3.63
N ALA A 171 -23.31 -1.81 2.81
CA ALA A 171 -23.09 -1.85 1.37
C ALA A 171 -21.65 -1.43 1.09
N CYS A 172 -20.72 -2.31 1.47
CA CYS A 172 -19.38 -2.31 0.91
C CYS A 172 -18.90 -3.75 0.76
N CYS A 173 -19.66 -4.51 -0.03
CA CYS A 173 -19.32 -5.79 -0.65
C CYS A 173 -20.13 -5.89 -1.95
#